data_AF-A0A926EJM4-F1
#
_entry.id   AF-A0A926EJM4-F1
#
_cell.length_a   1.000
_cell.length_b   1.000
_cell.length_c   1.000
_cell.angle_alpha   90.00
_cell.angle_beta   90.00
_cell.angle_gamma   90.00
#
_symmetry.space_group_name_H-M   'P 1'
#
loop_
_entity.id
_entity.type
_entity.pdbx_description
1 polymer ?
#
loop_
_entity_poly.entity_id
_entity_poly.type
_entity_poly.pdbx_seq_one_letter_code
_entity_poly.pdbx_strand_id
1 'polypeptide(L)'
;MLQYVTMPIEILELPNLNIQEKFILSLAKTLTQGCFLSNSQIASMLGISKGRVSHIISKLVKEGYLDITLEYKPNSKEVAKRTITFKQSVQQVVEAVKEVAKKVSQKAKQLKQDYVTTKATVGTQQVDQVTFAPRMYNRQPANNKTKFTTTYSHNWDMEELLRREEEYIEKLYGDDRG
;
A
#
# COMPACT_ATOMS: atom_id res chain seq x y z
N MET A 1 32.71 1.15 -8.72
CA MET A 1 31.80 0.00 -8.90
C MET A 1 30.46 0.39 -8.29
N LEU A 2 29.39 0.47 -9.07
CA LEU A 2 28.06 0.80 -8.54
C LEU A 2 27.53 -0.41 -7.77
N GLN A 3 27.28 -0.24 -6.48
CA GLN A 3 26.57 -1.23 -5.66
C GLN A 3 25.14 -0.74 -5.48
N TYR A 4 24.18 -1.57 -5.84
CA TYR A 4 22.76 -1.30 -5.66
C TYR A 4 22.10 -2.50 -5.01
N VAL A 5 21.05 -2.22 -4.22
CA VAL A 5 20.18 -3.25 -3.65
C VAL A 5 18.94 -3.32 -4.53
N THR A 6 18.59 -4.51 -4.99
CA THR A 6 17.35 -4.73 -5.73
C THR A 6 16.21 -5.00 -4.75
N MET A 7 15.03 -4.44 -5.05
CA MET A 7 13.79 -4.77 -4.36
C MET A 7 12.78 -5.34 -5.37
N PRO A 8 12.49 -6.65 -5.32
CA PRO A 8 11.46 -7.25 -6.15
C PRO A 8 10.10 -6.60 -5.89
N ILE A 9 9.33 -6.37 -6.96
CA ILE A 9 8.03 -5.69 -6.90
C ILE A 9 7.06 -6.50 -6.01
N GLU A 10 7.13 -7.82 -6.04
CA GLU A 10 6.29 -8.67 -5.20
C GLU A 10 6.51 -8.47 -3.70
N ILE A 11 7.69 -8.02 -3.28
CA ILE A 11 7.97 -7.65 -1.89
C ILE A 11 7.44 -6.24 -1.59
N LEU A 12 7.57 -5.33 -2.55
CA LEU A 12 7.10 -3.96 -2.41
C LEU A 12 5.57 -3.88 -2.27
N GLU A 13 4.85 -4.76 -2.97
CA GLU A 13 3.38 -4.84 -2.95
C GLU A 13 2.81 -5.45 -1.66
N LEU A 14 3.63 -6.01 -0.76
CA LEU A 14 3.12 -6.61 0.47
C LEU A 14 2.50 -5.54 1.39
N PRO A 15 1.19 -5.59 1.68
CA PRO A 15 0.50 -4.47 2.34
C PRO A 15 0.84 -4.35 3.83
N ASN A 16 1.17 -5.47 4.49
CA ASN A 16 1.32 -5.53 5.94
C ASN A 16 2.76 -5.32 6.44
N LEU A 17 3.68 -5.02 5.52
CA LEU A 17 5.09 -4.81 5.85
C LEU A 17 5.51 -3.35 5.66
N ASN A 18 6.25 -2.84 6.63
CA ASN A 18 6.91 -1.54 6.54
C ASN A 18 8.11 -1.61 5.58
N ILE A 19 8.57 -0.47 5.07
CA ILE A 19 9.67 -0.37 4.12
C ILE A 19 10.97 -1.00 4.65
N GLN A 20 11.25 -0.88 5.95
CA GLN A 20 12.42 -1.51 6.59
C GLN A 20 12.32 -3.04 6.57
N GLU A 21 11.12 -3.58 6.78
CA GLU A 21 10.87 -5.02 6.78
C GLU A 21 10.96 -5.57 5.35
N LYS A 22 10.39 -4.85 4.39
CA LYS A 22 10.49 -5.13 2.95
C LYS A 22 11.95 -5.11 2.47
N PHE A 23 12.74 -4.16 2.94
CA PHE A 23 14.17 -4.07 2.62
C PHE A 23 14.94 -5.30 3.10
N ILE A 24 14.78 -5.68 4.37
CA ILE A 24 15.44 -6.88 4.92
C ILE A 24 14.97 -8.15 4.21
N LEU A 25 13.68 -8.24 3.93
CA LEU A 25 13.11 -9.36 3.18
C LEU A 25 13.69 -9.46 1.77
N SER A 26 13.88 -8.30 1.12
CA SER A 26 14.49 -8.22 -0.19
C SER A 26 15.95 -8.67 -0.20
N LEU A 27 16.74 -8.22 0.77
CA LEU A 27 18.12 -8.66 0.93
C LEU A 27 18.21 -10.18 1.04
N ALA A 28 17.33 -10.79 1.84
CA ALA A 28 17.27 -12.24 1.99
C ALA A 28 16.82 -12.97 0.72
N LYS A 29 16.02 -12.33 -0.15
CA LYS A 29 15.55 -12.92 -1.42
C LYS A 29 16.54 -12.78 -2.56
N THR A 30 17.24 -11.65 -2.66
CA THR A 30 18.22 -11.39 -3.72
C THR A 30 19.46 -12.27 -3.61
N LEU A 31 19.81 -12.71 -2.40
CA LEU A 31 20.97 -13.56 -2.15
C LEU A 31 20.58 -15.04 -2.21
N THR A 32 21.00 -15.73 -3.28
CA THR A 32 20.67 -17.15 -3.54
C THR A 32 21.21 -18.12 -2.47
N GLN A 33 22.32 -17.78 -1.81
CA GLN A 33 22.88 -18.57 -0.70
C GLN A 33 22.39 -18.13 0.69
N GLY A 34 21.40 -17.23 0.74
CA GLY A 34 20.97 -16.57 1.96
C GLY A 34 21.84 -15.36 2.32
N CYS A 35 21.32 -14.54 3.22
CA CYS A 35 21.94 -13.33 3.68
C CYS A 35 22.84 -13.59 4.90
N PHE A 36 24.14 -13.33 4.74
CA PHE A 36 25.15 -13.45 5.79
C PHE A 36 25.44 -12.12 6.50
N LEU A 37 24.68 -11.07 6.20
CA LEU A 37 24.88 -9.77 6.81
C LEU A 37 24.57 -9.83 8.30
N SER A 38 25.49 -9.29 9.10
CA SER A 38 25.27 -9.10 10.53
C SER A 38 24.20 -8.02 10.78
N ASN A 39 23.58 -8.06 11.95
CA ASN A 39 22.63 -7.01 12.34
C ASN A 39 23.28 -5.62 12.37
N SER A 40 24.59 -5.54 12.61
CA SER A 40 25.34 -4.28 12.56
C SER A 40 25.40 -3.72 11.14
N GLN A 41 25.64 -4.55 10.14
CA GLN A 41 25.71 -4.11 8.74
C GLN A 41 24.33 -3.65 8.24
N ILE A 42 23.29 -4.42 8.54
CA ILE A 42 21.90 -4.05 8.19
C ILE A 42 21.50 -2.76 8.90
N ALA A 43 21.86 -2.61 10.18
CA ALA A 43 21.61 -1.39 10.96
C ALA A 43 22.25 -0.16 10.30
N SER A 44 23.51 -0.26 9.89
CA SER A 44 24.21 0.81 9.17
C SER A 44 23.56 1.15 7.84
N MET A 45 23.09 0.15 7.07
CA MET A 45 22.42 0.37 5.77
C MET A 45 21.06 1.07 5.93
N LEU A 46 20.30 0.74 6.98
CA LEU A 46 18.97 1.30 7.22
C LEU A 46 18.96 2.54 8.13
N GLY A 47 20.09 2.90 8.74
CA GLY A 47 20.16 3.99 9.72
C GLY A 47 19.37 3.72 10.99
N ILE A 48 19.26 2.46 11.43
CA ILE A 48 18.48 2.07 12.63
C ILE A 48 19.35 1.32 13.64
N SER A 49 18.87 1.18 14.87
CA SER A 49 19.61 0.47 15.91
C SER A 49 19.69 -1.05 15.63
N LYS A 50 20.77 -1.69 16.10
CA LYS A 50 20.94 -3.16 16.04
C LYS A 50 19.77 -3.90 16.70
N GLY A 51 19.25 -3.36 17.81
CA GLY A 51 18.09 -3.91 18.51
C GLY A 51 16.83 -3.87 17.65
N ARG A 52 16.61 -2.78 16.90
CA ARG A 52 15.48 -2.68 15.97
C ARG A 52 15.59 -3.69 14.84
N VAL A 53 16.78 -3.88 14.27
CA VAL A 53 17.04 -4.91 13.25
C VAL A 53 16.71 -6.31 13.80
N SER A 54 17.20 -6.65 14.99
CA SER A 54 16.89 -7.92 15.64
C SER A 54 15.38 -8.13 15.77
N HIS A 55 14.66 -7.12 16.24
CA HIS A 55 13.22 -7.18 16.41
C HIS A 55 12.48 -7.40 15.08
N ILE A 56 12.86 -6.68 14.02
CA ILE A 56 12.27 -6.86 12.68
C ILE A 56 12.51 -8.28 12.17
N ILE A 57 13.75 -8.77 12.27
CA ILE A 57 14.07 -10.12 11.79
C ILE A 57 13.28 -11.17 12.57
N SER A 58 13.21 -11.06 13.90
CA SER A 58 12.40 -11.97 14.73
C SER A 58 10.91 -11.93 14.36
N LYS A 59 10.37 -10.74 14.09
CA LYS A 59 8.98 -10.59 13.61
C LYS A 59 8.78 -11.31 12.28
N LEU A 60 9.66 -11.08 11.30
CA LEU A 60 9.59 -11.71 9.98
C LEU A 60 9.71 -13.24 10.03
N VAL A 61 10.54 -13.77 10.94
CA VAL A 61 10.62 -15.22 11.19
C VAL A 61 9.33 -15.75 11.79
N LYS A 62 8.77 -15.06 12.80
CA LYS A 62 7.50 -15.45 13.44
C LYS A 62 6.33 -15.45 12.45
N GLU A 63 6.31 -14.48 11.54
CA GLU A 63 5.32 -14.38 10.47
C GLU A 63 5.59 -15.34 9.29
N GLY A 64 6.70 -16.07 9.32
CA GLY A 64 7.02 -17.11 8.35
C GLY A 64 7.61 -16.60 7.02
N TYR A 65 8.06 -15.35 6.95
CA TYR A 65 8.73 -14.78 5.78
C TYR A 65 10.21 -15.17 5.69
N LEU A 66 10.85 -15.38 6.84
CA LEU A 66 12.28 -15.68 6.94
C LEU A 66 12.52 -16.96 7.72
N ASP A 67 13.64 -17.60 7.43
CA ASP A 67 14.25 -18.64 8.24
C ASP A 67 15.67 -18.24 8.65
N ILE A 68 16.14 -18.75 9.79
CA ILE A 68 17.48 -18.48 10.30
C ILE A 68 18.18 -19.80 10.60
N THR A 69 19.27 -20.06 9.90
CA THR A 69 20.17 -21.17 10.18
C THR A 69 21.40 -20.65 10.92
N LEU A 70 21.76 -21.33 12.01
CA LEU A 70 22.97 -21.06 12.78
C LEU A 70 23.91 -22.25 12.66
N GLU A 71 25.13 -21.99 12.18
CA GLU A 71 26.22 -22.94 12.19
C GLU A 71 27.11 -22.61 13.41
N TYR A 72 27.46 -23.62 14.19
CA TYR A 72 28.28 -23.48 15.39
C TYR A 72 29.71 -23.94 15.13
N LYS A 73 30.66 -23.38 15.87
CA LYS A 73 32.05 -23.86 15.83
C LYS A 73 32.12 -25.29 16.40
N PRO A 74 33.03 -26.14 15.89
CA PRO A 74 33.21 -27.47 16.44
C PRO A 74 33.53 -27.40 17.93
N ASN A 75 32.85 -28.23 18.73
CA ASN A 75 33.00 -28.33 20.18
C ASN A 75 32.72 -27.03 20.97
N SER A 76 31.97 -26.08 20.40
CA SER A 76 31.58 -24.84 21.10
C SER A 76 30.13 -24.45 20.79
N LYS A 77 29.49 -23.71 21.72
CA LYS A 77 28.19 -23.06 21.49
C LYS A 77 28.32 -21.71 20.79
N GLU A 78 29.53 -21.30 20.43
CA GLU A 78 29.78 -20.11 19.64
C GLU A 78 29.23 -20.27 18.21
N VAL A 79 28.42 -19.31 17.78
CA VAL A 79 27.91 -19.24 16.41
C VAL A 79 29.07 -18.88 15.48
N ALA A 80 29.42 -19.79 14.58
CA ALA A 80 30.38 -19.58 13.51
C ALA A 80 29.78 -18.74 12.37
N LYS A 81 28.53 -19.04 12.00
CA LYS A 81 27.86 -18.40 10.88
C LYS A 81 26.35 -18.35 11.10
N ARG A 82 25.75 -17.24 10.69
CA ARG A 82 24.30 -17.07 10.63
C ARG A 82 23.90 -16.82 9.20
N THR A 83 22.87 -17.52 8.75
CA THR A 83 22.30 -17.39 7.41
C THR A 83 20.83 -17.05 7.54
N ILE A 84 20.42 -15.95 6.95
CA ILE A 84 19.01 -15.54 6.87
C ILE A 84 18.50 -15.92 5.48
N THR A 85 17.51 -16.81 5.42
CA THR A 85 16.99 -17.33 4.15
C THR A 85 15.54 -16.90 3.96
N PHE A 86 15.18 -16.51 2.73
CA PHE A 86 13.80 -16.23 2.39
C PHE A 86 12.96 -17.52 2.39
N LYS A 87 11.87 -17.55 3.14
CA LYS A 87 10.99 -18.73 3.22
C LYS A 87 9.87 -18.64 2.18
N GLN A 88 9.88 -19.59 1.24
CA GLN A 88 9.09 -19.55 0.01
C GLN A 88 7.58 -19.78 0.18
N SER A 89 7.09 -20.08 1.40
CA SER A 89 5.66 -20.26 1.70
C SER A 89 4.81 -19.00 1.46
N VAL A 90 5.44 -17.83 1.38
CA VAL A 90 4.78 -16.55 1.08
C VAL A 90 4.39 -16.44 -0.39
N GLN A 91 5.14 -17.06 -1.31
CA GLN A 91 4.80 -17.05 -2.75
C GLN A 91 3.47 -17.76 -3.01
N GLN A 92 3.22 -18.90 -2.34
CA GLN A 92 1.97 -19.66 -2.49
C GLN A 92 0.75 -18.90 -1.96
N VAL A 93 0.92 -18.12 -0.88
CA VAL A 93 -0.15 -17.29 -0.32
C VAL A 93 -0.41 -16.06 -1.21
N VAL A 94 0.63 -15.42 -1.75
CA VAL A 94 0.49 -14.29 -2.67
C VAL A 94 -0.18 -14.71 -3.99
N GLU A 95 0.20 -15.85 -4.56
CA GLU A 95 -0.48 -16.42 -5.73
C GLU A 95 -1.94 -16.77 -5.41
N ALA A 96 -2.23 -17.37 -4.24
CA ALA A 96 -3.58 -17.70 -3.83
C ALA A 96 -4.46 -16.44 -3.63
N VAL A 97 -3.93 -15.38 -3.03
CA VAL A 97 -4.65 -14.10 -2.84
C VAL A 97 -4.88 -13.39 -4.18
N LYS A 98 -3.90 -13.40 -5.11
CA LYS A 98 -4.06 -12.89 -6.47
C LYS A 98 -5.18 -13.62 -7.22
N GLU A 99 -5.25 -14.95 -7.10
CA GLU A 99 -6.32 -15.75 -7.70
C GLU A 99 -7.71 -15.45 -7.11
N VAL A 100 -7.80 -15.25 -5.78
CA VAL A 100 -9.06 -14.84 -5.14
C VAL A 100 -9.50 -13.45 -5.60
N ALA A 101 -8.57 -12.48 -5.70
CA ALA A 101 -8.87 -11.12 -6.16
C ALA A 101 -9.39 -11.07 -7.61
N LYS A 102 -8.79 -11.88 -8.51
CA LYS A 102 -9.28 -12.02 -9.89
C LYS A 102 -10.72 -12.54 -9.93
N LYS A 103 -11.03 -13.58 -9.14
CA LYS A 103 -12.38 -14.18 -9.07
C LYS A 103 -13.43 -13.20 -8.55
N VAL A 104 -13.10 -12.40 -7.53
CA VAL A 104 -14.01 -11.37 -6.98
C VAL A 104 -14.29 -10.26 -7.99
N SER A 105 -13.27 -9.80 -8.72
CA SER A 105 -13.41 -8.79 -9.77
C SER A 105 -14.27 -9.29 -10.93
N GLN A 106 -14.09 -10.54 -11.36
CA GLN A 106 -14.91 -11.18 -12.39
C GLN A 106 -16.37 -11.33 -11.94
N LYS A 107 -16.61 -11.76 -10.68
CA LYS A 107 -17.95 -11.89 -10.11
C LYS A 107 -18.66 -10.54 -10.01
N ALA A 108 -17.95 -9.46 -9.67
CA ALA A 108 -18.49 -8.11 -9.64
C ALA A 108 -18.84 -7.57 -11.05
N LYS A 109 -18.06 -7.94 -12.08
CA LYS A 109 -18.37 -7.62 -13.47
C LYS A 109 -19.60 -8.38 -13.98
N GLN A 110 -19.72 -9.67 -13.65
CA GLN A 110 -20.92 -10.47 -13.94
C GLN A 110 -22.17 -9.93 -13.23
N LEU A 111 -22.08 -9.60 -11.94
CA LEU A 111 -23.20 -8.98 -11.21
C LEU A 111 -23.67 -7.65 -11.82
N LYS A 112 -22.76 -6.82 -12.34
CA LYS A 112 -23.11 -5.60 -13.08
C LYS A 112 -23.75 -5.90 -14.44
N GLN A 113 -23.33 -6.95 -15.11
CA GLN A 113 -23.83 -7.36 -16.42
C GLN A 113 -25.21 -8.03 -16.30
N ASP A 114 -25.41 -8.86 -15.29
CA ASP A 114 -26.68 -9.51 -14.95
C ASP A 114 -27.76 -8.48 -14.56
N TYR A 115 -27.37 -7.40 -13.87
CA TYR A 115 -28.23 -6.26 -13.55
C TYR A 115 -28.69 -5.47 -14.80
N VAL A 116 -27.86 -5.40 -15.84
CA VAL A 116 -28.21 -4.77 -17.12
C VAL A 116 -29.15 -5.68 -17.92
N THR A 117 -28.90 -6.99 -17.92
CA THR A 117 -29.73 -7.98 -18.63
C THR A 117 -31.13 -8.12 -18.00
N THR A 118 -31.26 -8.05 -16.68
CA THR A 118 -32.57 -8.07 -16.00
C THR A 118 -33.41 -6.82 -16.28
N LYS A 119 -32.80 -5.67 -16.59
CA LYS A 119 -33.53 -4.46 -17.02
C LYS A 119 -33.92 -4.46 -18.50
N ALA A 120 -33.22 -5.22 -19.34
CA ALA A 120 -33.55 -5.36 -20.76
C ALA A 120 -34.78 -6.27 -20.97
N THR A 121 -35.00 -7.28 -20.11
CA THR A 121 -36.12 -8.22 -20.26
C THR A 121 -37.45 -7.71 -19.68
N VAL A 122 -37.44 -6.68 -18.82
CA VAL A 122 -38.67 -6.07 -18.25
C VAL A 122 -39.16 -4.87 -19.08
N GLY A 123 -38.52 -4.58 -20.22
CA GLY A 123 -38.81 -3.45 -21.08
C GLY A 123 -39.84 -3.70 -22.19
N THR A 124 -41.00 -4.30 -21.90
CA THR A 124 -42.19 -4.25 -22.79
C THR A 124 -43.49 -4.40 -22.00
N GLN A 125 -43.74 -3.51 -21.02
CA GLN A 125 -45.11 -3.15 -20.68
C GLN A 125 -45.20 -1.62 -20.55
N GLN A 126 -46.08 -1.04 -21.36
CA GLN A 126 -46.25 0.39 -21.54
C GLN A 126 -46.75 1.04 -20.23
N VAL A 127 -46.17 2.19 -19.88
CA VAL A 127 -46.58 3.00 -18.73
C VAL A 127 -47.47 4.13 -19.23
N ASP A 128 -48.75 4.08 -18.88
CA ASP A 128 -49.69 5.19 -19.05
C ASP A 128 -49.22 6.40 -18.22
N GLN A 129 -49.32 7.60 -18.80
CA GLN A 129 -48.86 8.84 -18.19
C GLN A 129 -49.69 9.21 -16.94
N VAL A 130 -49.08 9.15 -15.76
CA VAL A 130 -49.61 9.83 -14.56
C VAL A 130 -48.76 11.07 -14.31
N THR A 131 -49.35 12.24 -14.51
CA THR A 131 -48.78 13.56 -14.24
C THR A 131 -48.54 13.74 -12.74
N PHE A 132 -47.27 13.79 -12.31
CA PHE A 132 -46.88 14.20 -10.96
C PHE A 132 -46.34 15.64 -10.99
N ALA A 133 -47.05 16.56 -10.32
CA ALA A 133 -46.59 17.93 -10.15
C ALA A 133 -45.34 17.98 -9.25
N PRO A 134 -44.34 18.85 -9.55
CA PRO A 134 -43.12 18.92 -8.75
C PRO A 134 -43.41 19.54 -7.38
N ARG A 135 -43.13 18.82 -6.29
CA ARG A 135 -43.08 19.39 -4.94
C ARG A 135 -41.78 20.19 -4.78
N MET A 136 -41.94 21.51 -4.68
CA MET A 136 -40.88 22.42 -4.21
C MET A 136 -40.51 22.06 -2.77
N TYR A 137 -39.30 21.54 -2.53
CA TYR A 137 -38.76 21.39 -1.18
C TYR A 137 -38.13 22.71 -0.74
N ASN A 138 -38.85 23.49 0.08
CA ASN A 138 -38.24 24.54 0.88
C ASN A 138 -37.43 23.90 2.02
N ARG A 139 -36.10 23.84 1.89
CA ARG A 139 -35.21 23.60 3.03
C ARG A 139 -34.80 24.94 3.63
N GLN A 140 -35.30 25.25 4.83
CA GLN A 140 -34.73 26.29 5.68
C GLN A 140 -33.40 25.78 6.29
N PRO A 141 -32.40 26.66 6.52
CA PRO A 141 -31.11 26.25 7.06
C PRO A 141 -31.24 25.92 8.55
N ALA A 142 -30.89 24.69 8.93
CA ALA A 142 -30.78 24.31 10.33
C ALA A 142 -29.48 24.90 10.91
N ASN A 143 -29.67 25.75 11.91
CA ASN A 143 -28.61 26.40 12.67
C ASN A 143 -27.94 25.41 13.64
N ASN A 144 -26.64 25.62 13.86
CA ASN A 144 -25.80 25.20 14.99
C ASN A 144 -24.96 23.91 14.92
N LYS A 145 -23.65 24.17 14.70
CA LYS A 145 -22.48 23.68 15.46
C LYS A 145 -22.22 22.18 15.47
N THR A 146 -21.54 21.71 14.43
CA THR A 146 -20.49 20.69 14.54
C THR A 146 -19.34 21.07 13.58
N LYS A 147 -18.16 21.33 14.15
CA LYS A 147 -16.93 21.51 13.38
C LYS A 147 -16.53 20.15 12.82
N PHE A 148 -16.61 19.97 11.51
CA PHE A 148 -15.89 18.91 10.80
C PHE A 148 -14.98 19.56 9.77
N THR A 149 -13.68 19.35 9.94
CA THR A 149 -12.61 19.89 9.12
C THR A 149 -12.49 19.12 7.81
N THR A 150 -12.35 19.89 6.72
CA THR A 150 -11.74 19.55 5.42
C THR A 150 -12.08 18.17 4.84
N THR A 151 -13.12 18.16 4.02
CA THR A 151 -13.22 17.17 2.94
C THR A 151 -13.34 17.93 1.63
N TYR A 152 -12.32 17.76 0.80
CA TYR A 152 -12.23 18.22 -0.58
C TYR A 152 -13.56 17.99 -1.31
N SER A 153 -14.29 19.07 -1.58
CA SER A 153 -15.37 19.05 -2.56
C SER A 153 -14.70 19.16 -3.92
N HIS A 154 -14.71 18.06 -4.69
CA HIS A 154 -14.13 17.97 -6.02
C HIS A 154 -14.95 18.72 -7.07
N ASN A 155 -15.06 20.04 -6.92
CA ASN A 155 -15.24 20.94 -8.05
C ASN A 155 -13.96 21.78 -8.12
N TRP A 156 -12.94 21.21 -8.79
CA TRP A 156 -11.66 21.88 -9.01
C TRP A 156 -11.89 23.06 -9.95
N ASP A 157 -12.08 24.25 -9.38
CA ASP A 157 -11.97 25.50 -10.12
C ASP A 157 -10.49 25.78 -10.41
N MET A 158 -10.07 25.45 -11.63
CA MET A 158 -8.68 25.56 -12.07
C MET A 158 -8.18 27.01 -12.02
N GLU A 159 -9.08 27.98 -12.11
CA GLU A 159 -8.74 29.41 -12.11
C GLU A 159 -8.31 29.88 -10.71
N GLU A 160 -8.90 29.31 -9.67
CA GLU A 160 -8.56 29.63 -8.28
C GLU A 160 -7.25 28.93 -7.82
N LEU A 161 -6.90 27.79 -8.42
CA LEU A 161 -5.62 27.12 -8.16
C LEU A 161 -4.44 27.85 -8.78
N LEU A 162 -4.56 28.29 -10.04
CA LEU A 162 -3.52 29.07 -10.72
C LEU A 162 -3.22 30.38 -9.97
N ARG A 163 -4.27 31.07 -9.50
CA ARG A 163 -4.11 32.30 -8.72
C ARG A 163 -3.36 32.06 -7.40
N ARG A 164 -3.60 30.92 -6.74
CA ARG A 164 -2.88 30.53 -5.52
C ARG A 164 -1.44 30.14 -5.79
N GLU A 165 -1.16 29.45 -6.90
CA GLU A 165 0.21 29.14 -7.31
C GLU A 165 1.02 30.41 -7.60
N GLU A 166 0.43 31.38 -8.30
CA GLU A 166 1.06 32.69 -8.55
C GLU A 166 1.34 33.44 -7.25
N GLU A 167 0.38 33.49 -6.33
CA GLU A 167 0.58 34.12 -5.00
C GLU A 167 1.69 33.42 -4.19
N TYR A 168 1.83 32.11 -4.33
CA TYR A 168 2.88 31.33 -3.66
C TYR A 168 4.26 31.58 -4.25
N ILE A 169 4.35 31.69 -5.58
CA ILE A 169 5.58 32.04 -6.30
C ILE A 169 6.00 33.47 -5.95
N GLU A 170 5.06 34.42 -5.90
CA GLU A 170 5.32 35.81 -5.54
C GLU A 170 5.82 35.94 -4.08
N LYS A 171 5.27 35.18 -3.13
CA LYS A 171 5.78 35.17 -1.74
C LYS A 171 7.17 34.56 -1.60
N LEU A 172 7.55 33.63 -2.47
CA LEU A 172 8.86 32.97 -2.41
C LEU A 172 9.96 33.71 -3.17
N TYR A 173 9.59 34.43 -4.25
CA TYR A 173 10.56 35.03 -5.18
C TYR A 173 10.32 36.54 -5.43
N GLY A 174 9.36 37.16 -4.75
CA GLY A 174 8.98 38.56 -4.97
C GLY A 174 9.83 39.61 -4.25
N ASP A 175 10.78 39.21 -3.39
CA ASP A 175 11.61 40.15 -2.60
C ASP A 175 13.01 40.42 -3.21
N ASP A 176 13.29 39.95 -4.42
CA ASP A 176 14.54 40.26 -5.14
C ASP A 176 14.40 41.51 -6.03
N ARG A 177 13.98 42.64 -5.43
CA ARG A 177 14.18 43.98 -5.99
C ARG A 177 14.65 44.96 -4.91
N GLY A 178 15.98 45.09 -4.81
CA GLY A 178 16.73 46.33 -4.58
C GLY A 178 16.33 47.25 -3.43
#